data_AF-A0A1B7W489-F1
#
_entry.id   AF-A0A1B7W489-F1
#
_cell.length_a   1.000
_cell.length_b   1.000
_cell.length_c   1.000
_cell.angle_alpha   90.00
_cell.angle_beta   90.00
_cell.angle_gamma   90.00
#
_symmetry.space_group_name_H-M   'P 1'
#
loop_
_entity.id
_entity.type
_entity.pdbx_description
1 polymer ?
#
loop_
_entity_poly.entity_id
_entity_poly.type
_entity_poly.pdbx_seq_one_letter_code
_entity_poly.pdbx_strand_id
1 'polypeptide(L)'
;PVGKGFFVTEQQVTDWIKTDVKNQDVLKQSISAQDLTDNPHGTPKRWIIDFNDMSLEDASDYQLPFEHIKTYVKYERDNNRDEKAKNYWWKFLRPRPEMRKALSTLPFYFAVPCHSKWFIFSRVNKDWLPNNSITVLALDDFYILGILTSNVHRIWVKAQSSTLEDRTRYTHNTCFETFPFPQIVDI
;
A
#
# COMPACT_ATOMS: atom_id res chain seq x y z
N PRO A 1 0.92 0.02 8.08
CA PRO A 1 0.84 0.70 9.40
C PRO A 1 1.74 -0.02 10.42
N VAL A 2 2.22 0.69 11.44
CA VAL A 2 2.78 0.07 12.65
C VAL A 2 1.67 0.12 13.72
N GLY A 3 1.26 -1.05 14.21
CA GLY A 3 0.12 -1.25 15.12
C GLY A 3 -0.96 -2.13 14.47
N LYS A 4 -1.36 -3.21 15.16
CA LYS A 4 -2.37 -4.16 14.64
C LYS A 4 -3.79 -3.57 14.70
N GLY A 5 -4.05 -2.66 15.65
CA GLY A 5 -5.35 -2.01 15.84
C GLY A 5 -5.81 -1.06 14.73
N PHE A 6 -5.03 -0.89 13.65
CA PHE A 6 -5.52 -0.21 12.44
C PHE A 6 -6.30 -1.13 11.52
N PHE A 7 -6.09 -2.45 11.63
CA PHE A 7 -6.77 -3.43 10.79
C PHE A 7 -8.09 -3.83 11.44
N VAL A 8 -9.13 -3.90 10.62
CA VAL A 8 -10.49 -4.25 11.03
C VAL A 8 -11.05 -5.35 10.14
N THR A 9 -12.09 -6.03 10.61
CA THR A 9 -12.77 -7.06 9.82
C THR A 9 -13.75 -6.43 8.83
N GLU A 10 -14.04 -7.15 7.74
CA GLU A 10 -15.06 -6.72 6.77
C GLU A 10 -16.45 -6.57 7.40
N GLN A 11 -16.76 -7.40 8.39
CA GLN A 11 -18.00 -7.29 9.16
C GLN A 11 -18.07 -5.95 9.92
N GLN A 12 -16.99 -5.57 10.63
CA GLN A 12 -16.92 -4.27 11.30
C GLN A 12 -17.10 -3.11 10.34
N VAL A 13 -16.43 -3.17 9.18
CA VAL A 13 -16.56 -2.14 8.13
C VAL A 13 -18.01 -2.00 7.69
N THR A 14 -18.65 -3.12 7.39
CA THR A 14 -20.05 -3.14 6.94
C THR A 14 -20.98 -2.55 8.00
N ASP A 15 -20.80 -2.91 9.27
CA ASP A 15 -21.65 -2.43 10.36
C ASP A 15 -21.43 -0.95 10.67
N TRP A 16 -20.19 -0.47 10.59
CA TRP A 16 -19.86 0.94 10.80
C TRP A 16 -20.37 1.83 9.68
N ILE A 17 -20.29 1.38 8.42
CA ILE A 17 -20.85 2.11 7.27
C ILE A 17 -22.38 2.15 7.34
N LYS A 18 -23.03 1.07 7.78
CA LYS A 18 -24.48 1.05 8.00
C LYS A 18 -24.93 2.02 9.09
N THR A 19 -24.11 2.17 10.12
CA THR A 19 -24.40 3.09 11.24
C THR A 19 -24.20 4.55 10.83
N ASP A 20 -23.10 4.84 10.12
CA ASP A 20 -22.83 6.15 9.53
C ASP A 20 -22.04 5.96 8.23
N VAL A 21 -22.65 6.37 7.12
CA VAL A 21 -22.08 6.26 5.77
C VAL A 21 -20.77 7.03 5.62
N LYS A 22 -20.58 8.10 6.39
CA LYS A 22 -19.34 8.90 6.40
C LYS A 22 -18.13 8.03 6.72
N ASN A 23 -18.27 6.98 7.54
CA ASN A 23 -17.17 6.07 7.90
C ASN A 23 -16.47 5.43 6.69
N GLN A 24 -17.15 5.30 5.55
CA GLN A 24 -16.54 4.79 4.32
C GLN A 24 -15.31 5.60 3.85
N ASP A 25 -15.25 6.90 4.18
CA ASP A 25 -14.15 7.77 3.74
C ASP A 25 -12.80 7.37 4.32
N VAL A 26 -12.80 6.81 5.55
CA VAL A 26 -11.60 6.44 6.30
C VAL A 26 -11.37 4.93 6.35
N LEU A 27 -12.29 4.12 5.79
CA LEU A 27 -12.16 2.66 5.72
C LEU A 27 -11.69 2.25 4.32
N LYS A 28 -10.48 1.71 4.23
CA LYS A 28 -9.86 1.32 2.95
C LYS A 28 -9.55 -0.17 2.93
N GLN A 29 -9.67 -0.79 1.76
CA GLN A 29 -9.06 -2.10 1.52
C GLN A 29 -7.54 -1.92 1.44
N SER A 30 -6.77 -2.80 2.07
CA SER A 30 -5.31 -2.74 2.09
C SER A 30 -4.70 -3.89 1.32
N ILE A 31 -4.04 -3.58 0.20
CA ILE A 31 -3.39 -4.56 -0.66
C ILE A 31 -1.98 -4.89 -0.18
N SER A 32 -1.63 -6.18 -0.24
CA SER A 32 -0.33 -6.72 0.15
C SER A 32 0.29 -7.63 -0.90
N ALA A 33 1.56 -7.97 -0.69
CA ALA A 33 2.27 -8.92 -1.54
C ALA A 33 1.54 -10.27 -1.60
N GLN A 34 0.97 -10.69 -0.47
CA GLN A 34 0.22 -11.95 -0.40
C GLN A 34 -1.05 -11.90 -1.26
N ASP A 35 -1.74 -10.76 -1.28
CA ASP A 35 -2.92 -10.60 -2.14
C ASP A 35 -2.52 -10.69 -3.62
N LEU A 36 -1.36 -10.14 -4.00
CA LEU A 36 -0.83 -10.24 -5.38
C LEU A 36 -0.39 -11.65 -5.77
N THR A 37 0.07 -12.48 -4.83
CA THR A 37 0.60 -13.81 -5.14
C THR A 37 -0.43 -14.93 -5.01
N ASP A 38 -1.39 -14.78 -4.09
CA ASP A 38 -2.31 -15.86 -3.71
C ASP A 38 -3.67 -15.73 -4.41
N ASN A 39 -3.97 -14.57 -5.01
CA ASN A 39 -5.24 -14.30 -5.69
C ASN A 39 -4.99 -13.84 -7.14
N PRO A 40 -5.57 -14.51 -8.16
CA PRO A 40 -5.46 -14.10 -9.56
C PRO A 40 -5.84 -12.64 -9.85
N HIS A 41 -6.78 -12.09 -9.08
CA HIS A 41 -7.26 -10.72 -9.26
C HIS A 41 -6.62 -9.70 -8.31
N GLY A 42 -5.74 -10.14 -7.41
CA GLY A 42 -5.11 -9.26 -6.43
C GLY A 42 -6.07 -8.62 -5.42
N THR A 43 -7.32 -9.10 -5.33
CA THR A 43 -8.37 -8.50 -4.48
C THR A 43 -7.93 -8.55 -3.01
N PRO A 44 -7.87 -7.41 -2.31
CA PRO A 44 -7.42 -7.37 -0.93
C PRO A 44 -8.45 -7.97 0.01
N LYS A 45 -7.99 -8.78 0.96
CA LYS A 45 -8.86 -9.36 2.01
C LYS A 45 -8.93 -8.54 3.28
N ARG A 46 -8.00 -7.61 3.48
CA ARG A 46 -7.85 -6.84 4.71
C ARG A 46 -8.40 -5.45 4.56
N TRP A 47 -9.05 -4.98 5.61
CA TRP A 47 -9.49 -3.61 5.76
C TRP A 47 -8.65 -2.88 6.78
N ILE A 48 -8.46 -1.59 6.56
CA ILE A 48 -7.66 -0.71 7.40
C ILE A 48 -8.36 0.63 7.58
N ILE A 49 -8.23 1.19 8.77
CA ILE A 49 -8.63 2.57 9.05
C ILE A 49 -7.46 3.49 8.67
N ASP A 50 -7.72 4.46 7.79
CA ASP A 50 -6.75 5.43 7.29
C ASP A 50 -7.32 6.85 7.37
N PHE A 51 -6.93 7.58 8.42
CA PHE A 51 -7.21 9.00 8.57
C PHE A 51 -6.29 9.91 7.75
N ASN A 52 -5.34 9.33 6.98
CA ASN A 52 -4.34 10.06 6.21
C ASN A 52 -3.66 11.21 6.99
N ASP A 53 -3.91 12.44 6.61
CA ASP A 53 -3.35 13.68 7.15
C ASP A 53 -4.34 14.48 8.02
N MET A 54 -5.58 14.00 8.22
CA MET A 54 -6.63 14.65 9.01
C MET A 54 -6.16 15.12 10.39
N SER A 55 -6.69 16.25 10.87
CA SER A 55 -6.45 16.70 12.25
C SER A 55 -7.04 15.68 13.25
N LEU A 56 -6.74 15.85 14.55
CA LEU A 56 -7.35 14.98 15.57
C LEU A 56 -8.85 15.22 15.64
N GLU A 57 -9.24 16.49 15.51
CA GLU A 57 -10.59 17.01 15.52
C GLU A 57 -11.40 16.40 14.36
N ASP A 58 -10.90 16.49 13.12
CA ASP A 58 -11.57 15.93 11.94
C ASP A 58 -11.66 14.39 12.04
N ALA A 59 -10.61 13.72 12.52
CA ALA A 59 -10.62 12.28 12.70
C ALA A 59 -11.65 11.85 13.76
N SER A 60 -11.88 12.67 14.78
CA SER A 60 -12.82 12.37 15.87
C SER A 60 -14.29 12.40 15.43
N ASP A 61 -14.60 13.05 14.31
CA ASP A 61 -15.95 13.00 13.72
C ASP A 61 -16.34 11.59 13.27
N TYR A 62 -15.37 10.74 12.93
CA TYR A 62 -15.59 9.35 12.53
C TYR A 62 -15.66 8.46 13.78
N GLN A 63 -16.73 8.62 14.57
CA GLN A 63 -16.84 8.12 15.95
C GLN A 63 -16.43 6.65 16.11
N LEU A 64 -16.94 5.75 15.27
CA LEU A 64 -16.69 4.31 15.38
C LEU A 64 -15.24 3.92 15.03
N PRO A 65 -14.69 4.27 13.84
CA PRO A 65 -13.27 4.08 13.54
C PRO A 65 -12.34 4.74 14.55
N PHE A 66 -12.68 5.95 15.01
CA PHE A 66 -11.85 6.72 15.92
C PHE A 66 -11.76 6.07 17.30
N GLU A 67 -12.90 5.68 17.90
CA GLU A 67 -12.91 5.01 19.20
C GLU A 67 -12.21 3.64 19.16
N HIS A 68 -12.30 2.93 18.03
CA HIS A 68 -11.52 1.72 17.81
C HIS A 68 -10.01 1.99 17.89
N ILE A 69 -9.48 2.93 17.11
CA ILE A 69 -8.04 3.25 17.14
C ILE A 69 -7.63 3.80 18.51
N LYS A 70 -8.48 4.59 19.16
CA LYS A 70 -8.21 5.10 20.51
C LYS A 70 -8.10 3.96 21.53
N THR A 71 -8.93 2.92 21.41
CA THR A 71 -8.88 1.76 22.29
C THR A 71 -7.65 0.89 22.03
N TYR A 72 -7.37 0.56 20.77
CA TYR A 72 -6.37 -0.46 20.42
C TYR A 72 -5.00 0.10 20.03
N VAL A 73 -4.94 1.25 19.37
CA VAL A 73 -3.69 1.83 18.87
C VAL A 73 -3.11 2.84 19.85
N LYS A 74 -3.92 3.75 20.40
CA LYS A 74 -3.42 4.77 21.34
C LYS A 74 -2.79 4.10 22.57
N TYR A 75 -3.46 3.09 23.12
CA TYR A 75 -2.93 2.31 24.25
C TYR A 75 -1.55 1.72 23.98
N GLU A 76 -1.32 1.13 22.80
CA GLU A 76 0.00 0.62 22.39
C GLU A 76 1.02 1.76 22.20
N ARG A 77 0.59 2.87 21.59
CA ARG A 77 1.49 3.98 21.21
C ARG A 77 1.89 4.88 22.38
N ASP A 78 1.05 5.04 23.40
CA ASP A 78 1.35 5.82 24.61
C ASP A 78 2.62 5.27 25.31
N ASN A 79 2.86 3.96 25.20
CA ASN A 79 4.04 3.27 25.74
C ASN A 79 5.25 3.22 24.79
N ASN A 80 5.14 3.76 23.57
CA ASN A 80 6.23 3.73 22.58
C ASN A 80 7.36 4.71 22.98
N ARG A 81 8.57 4.52 22.46
CA ARG A 81 9.67 5.48 22.64
C ARG A 81 9.60 6.66 21.66
N ASP A 82 8.96 6.46 20.51
CA ASP A 82 8.82 7.49 19.47
C ASP A 82 7.73 8.51 19.84
N GLU A 83 8.12 9.77 20.08
CA GLU A 83 7.20 10.85 20.40
C GLU A 83 6.18 11.12 19.29
N LYS A 84 6.53 10.92 18.01
CA LYS A 84 5.57 11.09 16.90
C LYS A 84 4.47 10.05 16.98
N ALA A 85 4.79 8.84 17.43
CA ALA A 85 3.79 7.80 17.62
C ALA A 85 2.80 8.15 18.73
N LYS A 86 3.26 8.79 19.82
CA LYS A 86 2.40 9.29 20.90
C LYS A 86 1.54 10.45 20.45
N ASN A 87 2.17 11.48 19.88
CA ASN A 87 1.50 12.74 19.54
C ASN A 87 0.52 12.59 18.37
N TYR A 88 0.80 11.69 17.42
CA TYR A 88 -0.02 11.44 16.23
C TYR A 88 -0.49 9.98 16.20
N TRP A 89 -0.99 9.48 17.33
CA TRP A 89 -1.34 8.08 17.52
C TRP A 89 -2.38 7.55 16.52
N TRP A 90 -3.25 8.42 15.99
CA TRP A 90 -4.27 8.05 15.00
C TRP A 90 -3.75 8.01 13.56
N LYS A 91 -2.56 8.57 13.29
CA LYS A 91 -1.97 8.62 11.94
C LYS A 91 -1.02 7.45 11.69
N PHE A 92 -0.77 7.15 10.42
CA PHE A 92 0.37 6.31 10.06
C PHE A 92 1.68 7.09 10.23
N LEU A 93 2.70 6.45 10.81
CA LEU A 93 4.03 7.05 11.01
C LEU A 93 4.73 7.39 9.69
N ARG A 94 4.33 6.73 8.59
CA ARG A 94 4.87 6.92 7.25
C ARG A 94 3.69 7.11 6.27
N PRO A 95 3.15 8.33 6.14
CA PRO A 95 1.94 8.60 5.36
C PRO A 95 2.14 8.55 3.84
N ARG A 96 3.40 8.67 3.37
CA ARG A 96 3.79 8.61 1.94
C ARG A 96 2.99 9.59 1.05
N PRO A 97 3.02 10.91 1.33
CA PRO A 97 2.22 11.90 0.60
C PRO A 97 2.57 11.98 -0.90
N GLU A 98 3.85 11.86 -1.26
CA GLU A 98 4.31 11.86 -2.66
C GLU A 98 3.70 10.71 -3.46
N MET A 99 3.69 9.50 -2.89
CA MET A 99 3.05 8.33 -3.49
C MET A 99 1.54 8.57 -3.67
N ARG A 100 0.86 9.05 -2.62
CA ARG A 100 -0.58 9.31 -2.69
C ARG A 100 -0.94 10.35 -3.76
N LYS A 101 -0.13 11.42 -3.86
CA LYS A 101 -0.27 12.45 -4.88
C LYS A 101 -0.04 11.91 -6.29
N ALA A 102 0.97 11.06 -6.48
CA ALA A 102 1.24 10.44 -7.78
C ALA A 102 0.10 9.48 -8.20
N LEU A 103 -0.50 8.76 -7.25
CA LEU A 103 -1.61 7.85 -7.52
C LEU A 103 -2.95 8.56 -7.75
N SER A 104 -3.18 9.75 -7.19
CA SER A 104 -4.49 10.41 -7.24
C SER A 104 -4.95 10.79 -8.64
N THR A 105 -4.02 10.99 -9.57
CA THR A 105 -4.32 11.37 -10.96
C THR A 105 -4.50 10.16 -11.89
N LEU A 106 -4.16 8.95 -11.42
CA LEU A 106 -4.17 7.75 -12.24
C LEU A 106 -5.48 6.97 -12.07
N PRO A 107 -6.02 6.37 -13.15
CA PRO A 107 -7.20 5.51 -13.06
C PRO A 107 -6.90 4.17 -12.36
N PHE A 108 -5.66 3.71 -12.43
CA PHE A 108 -5.11 2.52 -11.78
C PHE A 108 -3.58 2.66 -11.73
N TYR A 109 -2.91 1.75 -11.06
CA TYR A 109 -1.44 1.71 -11.05
C TYR A 109 -0.94 0.26 -11.11
N PHE A 110 0.38 0.07 -11.24
CA PHE A 110 0.97 -1.26 -11.18
C PHE A 110 1.69 -1.48 -9.85
N ALA A 111 1.70 -2.73 -9.37
CA ALA A 111 2.46 -3.09 -8.20
C ALA A 111 3.20 -4.41 -8.40
N VAL A 112 4.30 -4.55 -7.66
CA VAL A 112 5.10 -5.77 -7.58
C VAL A 112 5.37 -6.10 -6.11
N PRO A 113 5.34 -7.38 -5.69
CA PRO A 113 5.81 -7.77 -4.36
C PRO A 113 7.26 -7.32 -4.13
N CYS A 114 7.54 -6.67 -2.99
CA CYS A 114 8.91 -6.33 -2.61
C CYS A 114 9.79 -7.57 -2.44
N HIS A 115 9.17 -8.69 -2.04
CA HIS A 115 9.83 -9.96 -1.78
C HIS A 115 8.99 -11.10 -2.34
N SER A 116 9.54 -11.86 -3.27
CA SER A 116 8.84 -13.02 -3.80
C SER A 116 9.82 -13.96 -4.50
N LYS A 117 9.42 -15.23 -4.63
CA LYS A 117 10.06 -16.16 -5.57
C LYS A 117 9.84 -15.72 -7.02
N TRP A 118 8.70 -15.07 -7.29
CA TRP A 118 8.31 -14.59 -8.62
C TRP A 118 7.86 -13.13 -8.56
N PHE A 119 8.50 -12.26 -9.33
CA PHE A 119 8.06 -10.88 -9.51
C PHE A 119 6.91 -10.83 -10.50
N ILE A 120 5.71 -10.64 -9.96
CA ILE A 120 4.49 -10.49 -10.73
C ILE A 120 4.13 -9.02 -10.67
N PHE A 121 4.11 -8.38 -11.84
CA PHE A 121 3.61 -7.02 -11.99
C PHE A 121 2.12 -7.11 -12.29
N SER A 122 1.31 -6.53 -11.42
CA SER A 122 -0.15 -6.60 -11.53
C SER A 122 -0.76 -5.22 -11.55
N ARG A 123 -1.83 -5.05 -12.32
CA ARG A 123 -2.70 -3.88 -12.24
C ARG A 123 -3.41 -3.86 -10.88
N VAL A 124 -3.48 -2.69 -10.28
CA VAL A 124 -4.09 -2.48 -8.96
C VAL A 124 -5.09 -1.34 -9.03
N ASN A 125 -6.24 -1.50 -8.38
CA ASN A 125 -7.23 -0.44 -8.26
C ASN A 125 -6.66 0.72 -7.41
N LYS A 126 -6.81 1.96 -7.89
CA LYS A 126 -6.37 3.17 -7.18
C LYS A 126 -6.96 3.33 -5.77
N ASP A 127 -8.14 2.75 -5.53
CA ASP A 127 -8.86 2.89 -4.26
C ASP A 127 -8.33 1.95 -3.16
N TRP A 128 -7.48 0.98 -3.52
CA TRP A 128 -6.84 0.09 -2.56
C TRP A 128 -5.57 0.73 -2.01
N LEU A 129 -5.43 0.72 -0.69
CA LEU A 129 -4.28 1.31 -0.02
C LEU A 129 -3.08 0.35 -0.08
N PRO A 130 -1.96 0.72 -0.72
CA PRO A 130 -0.74 -0.08 -0.72
C PRO A 130 -0.17 -0.25 0.68
N ASN A 131 0.19 -1.49 1.03
CA ASN A 131 1.01 -1.72 2.21
C ASN A 131 2.51 -1.73 1.85
N ASN A 132 3.38 -1.84 2.87
CA ASN A 132 4.83 -1.80 2.70
C ASN A 132 5.45 -3.10 2.13
N SER A 133 4.64 -4.14 1.88
CA SER A 133 5.12 -5.39 1.28
C SER A 133 5.11 -5.37 -0.24
N ILE A 134 4.53 -4.34 -0.86
CA ILE A 134 4.55 -4.12 -2.31
C ILE A 134 5.29 -2.84 -2.67
N THR A 135 5.91 -2.85 -3.83
CA THR A 135 6.46 -1.65 -4.48
C THR A 135 5.41 -1.14 -5.47
N VAL A 136 5.05 0.12 -5.32
CA VAL A 136 4.08 0.82 -6.16
C VAL A 136 4.80 1.45 -7.34
N LEU A 137 4.29 1.22 -8.54
CA LEU A 137 4.70 1.88 -9.78
C LEU A 137 3.55 2.79 -10.18
N ALA A 138 3.73 4.10 -9.97
CA ALA A 138 2.72 5.12 -10.28
C ALA A 138 2.69 5.40 -11.80
N LEU A 139 2.24 4.40 -12.56
CA LEU A 139 2.13 4.37 -14.01
C LEU A 139 0.85 3.63 -14.39
N ASP A 140 0.19 4.05 -15.46
CA ASP A 140 -1.00 3.42 -16.05
C ASP A 140 -0.78 2.91 -17.49
N ASP A 141 0.48 2.85 -17.94
CA ASP A 141 0.87 2.42 -19.27
C ASP A 141 1.19 0.92 -19.38
N PHE A 142 0.40 0.21 -20.19
CA PHE A 142 0.60 -1.21 -20.46
C PHE A 142 1.83 -1.52 -21.32
N TYR A 143 2.37 -0.56 -22.07
CA TYR A 143 3.64 -0.73 -22.78
C TYR A 143 4.78 -0.95 -21.79
N ILE A 144 4.88 -0.09 -20.77
CA ILE A 144 5.84 -0.26 -19.68
C ILE A 144 5.58 -1.58 -18.93
N LEU A 145 4.32 -1.96 -18.69
CA LEU A 145 4.02 -3.26 -18.09
C LEU A 145 4.57 -4.43 -18.93
N GLY A 146 4.42 -4.37 -20.26
CA GLY A 146 4.98 -5.37 -21.19
C GLY A 146 6.49 -5.50 -21.07
N ILE A 147 7.20 -4.37 -20.93
CA ILE A 147 8.65 -4.36 -20.69
C ILE A 147 8.99 -4.99 -19.35
N LEU A 148 8.30 -4.59 -18.28
CA LEU A 148 8.56 -5.08 -16.92
C LEU A 148 8.25 -6.58 -16.76
N THR A 149 7.31 -7.11 -17.55
CA THR A 149 6.97 -8.54 -17.55
C THR A 149 7.85 -9.38 -18.49
N SER A 150 8.74 -8.74 -19.26
CA SER A 150 9.63 -9.42 -20.21
C SER A 150 10.71 -10.26 -19.54
N ASN A 151 11.26 -11.22 -20.30
CA ASN A 151 12.42 -12.00 -19.87
C ASN A 151 13.66 -11.13 -19.65
N VAL A 152 13.79 -10.03 -20.43
CA VAL A 152 14.92 -9.10 -20.32
C VAL A 152 14.91 -8.42 -18.95
N HIS A 153 13.77 -7.86 -18.54
CA HIS A 153 13.63 -7.27 -17.20
C HIS A 153 13.81 -8.31 -16.10
N ARG A 154 13.28 -9.53 -16.29
CA ARG A 154 13.48 -10.61 -15.31
C ARG A 154 14.95 -10.96 -15.09
N ILE A 155 15.74 -11.02 -16.16
CA ILE A 155 17.20 -11.27 -16.08
C ILE A 155 17.89 -10.09 -15.39
N TRP A 156 17.52 -8.85 -15.75
CA TRP A 156 18.04 -7.65 -15.11
C TRP A 156 17.80 -7.63 -13.61
N VAL A 157 16.55 -7.87 -13.19
CA VAL A 157 16.18 -7.92 -11.78
C VAL A 157 17.03 -8.96 -11.06
N LYS A 158 17.17 -10.18 -11.60
CA LYS A 158 18.04 -11.21 -10.99
C LYS A 158 19.50 -10.76 -10.81
N ALA A 159 20.01 -9.94 -11.71
CA ALA A 159 21.38 -9.44 -11.65
C ALA A 159 21.55 -8.27 -10.66
N GLN A 160 20.54 -7.40 -10.53
CA GLN A 160 20.63 -6.15 -9.74
C GLN A 160 19.96 -6.22 -8.36
N SER A 161 19.10 -7.21 -8.13
CA SER A 161 18.41 -7.40 -6.86
C SER A 161 19.32 -8.01 -5.80
N SER A 162 19.08 -7.65 -4.54
CA SER A 162 19.55 -8.46 -3.42
C SER A 162 18.59 -9.63 -3.15
N THR A 163 19.01 -10.59 -2.33
CA THR A 163 18.16 -11.66 -1.83
C THR A 163 17.86 -11.46 -0.34
N LEU A 164 16.68 -11.91 0.06
CA LEU A 164 16.33 -12.18 1.45
C LEU A 164 16.23 -13.70 1.58
N GLU A 165 17.28 -14.31 2.13
CA GLU A 165 17.46 -15.77 2.09
C GLU A 165 17.50 -16.26 0.63
N ASP A 166 16.53 -17.07 0.22
CA ASP A 166 16.35 -17.61 -1.12
C ASP A 166 15.42 -16.77 -2.01
N ARG A 167 14.74 -15.77 -1.44
CA ARG A 167 13.76 -14.94 -2.14
C ARG A 167 14.39 -13.67 -2.68
N THR A 168 14.11 -13.35 -3.92
CA THR A 168 14.61 -12.12 -4.53
C THR A 168 13.87 -10.90 -3.98
N ARG A 169 14.59 -9.82 -3.71
CA ARG A 169 14.05 -8.53 -3.23
C ARG A 169 14.02 -7.52 -4.37
N TYR A 170 12.82 -7.12 -4.79
CA TYR A 170 12.67 -6.00 -5.73
C TYR A 170 12.92 -4.68 -5.02
N THR A 171 13.89 -3.91 -5.49
CA THR A 171 14.18 -2.57 -4.95
C THR A 171 14.13 -1.58 -6.10
N HIS A 172 13.25 -0.58 -6.03
CA HIS A 172 12.97 0.32 -7.16
C HIS A 172 14.24 1.00 -7.71
N ASN A 173 15.12 1.49 -6.83
CA ASN A 173 16.33 2.22 -7.22
C ASN A 173 17.41 1.34 -7.88
N THR A 174 17.45 0.03 -7.64
CA THR A 174 18.43 -0.87 -8.28
C THR A 174 17.85 -1.67 -9.42
N CYS A 175 16.54 -1.90 -9.44
CA CYS A 175 15.89 -2.75 -10.42
C CYS A 175 15.14 -1.94 -11.49
N PHE A 176 14.40 -0.90 -11.09
CA PHE A 176 13.56 -0.13 -12.01
C PHE A 176 14.31 1.09 -12.56
N GLU A 177 14.85 1.95 -11.68
CA GLU A 177 15.46 3.23 -12.09
C GLU A 177 16.73 3.06 -12.93
N THR A 178 17.44 1.94 -12.78
CA THR A 178 18.67 1.63 -13.53
C THR A 178 18.42 0.74 -14.74
N PHE A 179 17.20 0.23 -14.94
CA PHE A 179 16.88 -0.61 -16.10
C PHE A 179 17.01 0.21 -17.38
N PRO A 180 17.74 -0.28 -18.41
CA PRO A 180 17.87 0.42 -19.68
C PRO A 180 16.57 0.27 -20.49
N PHE A 181 15.59 1.12 -20.21
CA PHE A 181 14.34 1.14 -20.97
C PHE A 181 14.61 1.41 -22.46
N PRO A 182 13.91 0.71 -23.37
CA PRO A 182 14.02 0.98 -24.80
C PRO A 182 13.58 2.41 -25.08
N GLN A 183 14.27 3.07 -26.01
CA GLN A 183 13.84 4.36 -26.51
C GLN A 183 12.52 4.17 -27.27
N ILE A 184 11.51 4.94 -26.89
CA ILE A 184 10.28 5.02 -27.67
C ILE A 184 10.66 5.76 -28.95
N VAL A 185 10.50 5.10 -30.10
CA VAL A 185 10.61 5.79 -31.38
C VAL A 185 9.32 6.60 -31.52
N ASP A 186 9.44 7.92 -31.70
CA ASP A 186 8.28 8.75 -32.06
C ASP A 186 7.77 8.26 -33.42
N ILE A 187 6.61 7.60 -33.45
CA ILE A 187 5.93 7.14 -34.68
C ILE A 187 4.81 8.12 -35.02
#